data_AF-A0A410X0T8-F1
#
_entry.id   AF-A0A410X0T8-F1
#
_cell.length_a   1.000
_cell.length_b   1.000
_cell.length_c   1.000
_cell.angle_alpha   90.00
_cell.angle_beta   90.00
_cell.angle_gamma   90.00
#
_symmetry.space_group_name_H-M   'P 1'
#
loop_
_entity.id
_entity.type
_entity.pdbx_description
1 polymer ?
#
loop_
_entity_poly.entity_id
_entity_poly.type
_entity_poly.pdbx_seq_one_letter_code
_entity_poly.pdbx_strand_id
1 'polypeptide(L)' 'MYSNMTNNFLTYDRQHRLTDDDPDIYNRYKNFLMFVGLDANEAELEVAYFMNAVFDTLD' A
#
# COMPACT_ATOMS: atom_id res chain seq x y z
N MET A 1 -1.73 -8.43 12.10
CA MET A 1 -0.51 -8.75 11.31
C MET A 1 -0.79 -8.35 9.87
N TYR A 2 0.08 -7.57 9.24
CA TYR A 2 -0.08 -7.18 7.83
C TYR A 2 0.12 -8.37 6.90
N SER A 3 -0.54 -8.35 5.73
CA SER A 3 -0.34 -9.37 4.69
C SER A 3 1.12 -9.35 4.19
N ASN A 4 1.58 -10.47 3.60
CA ASN A 4 2.91 -10.51 2.98
C ASN A 4 3.09 -9.41 1.91
N MET A 5 2.01 -9.03 1.23
CA MET A 5 2.03 -7.97 0.21
C MET A 5 2.26 -6.59 0.81
N THR A 6 1.58 -6.27 1.91
CA THR A 6 1.76 -5.00 2.62
C THR A 6 3.18 -4.88 3.20
N ASN A 7 3.75 -5.96 3.74
CA ASN A 7 5.13 -5.94 4.25
C ASN A 7 6.16 -5.72 3.12
N ASN A 8 5.91 -6.31 1.94
CA ASN A 8 6.72 -6.08 0.75
C ASN A 8 6.65 -4.62 0.31
N PHE A 9 5.45 -4.03 0.29
CA PHE A 9 5.26 -2.61 0.02
C PHE A 9 6.01 -1.73 1.02
N LEU A 10 5.83 -1.92 2.33
CA LEU A 10 6.49 -1.10 3.34
C LEU A 10 8.02 -1.17 3.25
N THR A 11 8.55 -2.33 2.89
CA THR A 11 9.98 -2.50 2.63
C THR A 11 10.42 -1.76 1.37
N TYR A 12 9.65 -1.90 0.28
CA TYR A 12 9.90 -1.22 -0.98
C TYR A 12 9.84 0.30 -0.84
N ASP A 13 8.77 0.85 -0.25
CA ASP A 13 8.55 2.28 0.01
C ASP A 13 9.72 2.85 0.80
N ARG A 14 10.13 2.19 1.89
CA ARG A 14 11.27 2.64 2.70
C ARG A 14 12.59 2.70 1.93
N GLN A 15 12.79 1.82 0.95
CA GLN A 15 14.04 1.73 0.18
C GLN A 15 14.07 2.65 -1.05
N HIS A 16 12.91 2.99 -1.60
CA HIS A 16 12.81 3.68 -2.89
C HIS A 16 12.14 5.05 -2.79
N ARG A 17 11.59 5.42 -1.63
CA ARG A 17 10.91 6.71 -1.45
C ARG A 17 11.88 7.87 -1.62
N LEU A 18 11.53 8.76 -2.53
CA LEU A 18 12.19 10.03 -2.78
C LEU A 18 11.43 11.17 -2.08
N THR A 19 12.09 12.32 -1.93
CA THR A 19 11.49 13.52 -1.30
C THR A 19 10.28 14.06 -2.04
N ASP A 20 10.19 13.81 -3.35
CA ASP A 20 9.12 14.31 -4.23
C ASP A 20 7.98 13.30 -4.44
N ASP A 21 8.04 12.12 -3.82
CA ASP A 21 6.99 11.11 -3.96
C ASP A 21 5.68 11.55 -3.28
N ASP A 22 4.55 11.07 -3.81
CA ASP A 22 3.22 11.35 -3.30
C ASP A 22 3.20 11.16 -1.78
N PRO A 23 2.83 12.18 -0.97
CA PRO A 23 2.80 12.04 0.49
C PRO A 23 1.79 10.98 0.98
N ASP A 24 0.77 10.68 0.18
CA ASP A 24 -0.25 9.70 0.51
C ASP A 24 0.25 8.25 0.36
N ILE A 25 0.39 7.56 1.49
CA ILE A 25 0.84 6.17 1.55
C ILE A 25 -0.13 5.22 0.83
N TYR A 26 -1.42 5.53 0.76
CA TYR A 26 -2.42 4.68 0.12
C TYR A 26 -2.30 4.74 -1.39
N ASN A 27 -2.06 5.92 -1.96
CA ASN A 27 -1.76 6.06 -3.39
C ASN A 27 -0.45 5.38 -3.76
N ARG A 28 0.60 5.52 -2.93
CA ARG A 28 1.87 4.81 -3.16
C ARG A 28 1.68 3.29 -3.09
N TYR A 29 0.86 2.80 -2.16
CA TYR A 29 0.54 1.38 -2.08
C TYR A 29 -0.24 0.90 -3.30
N LYS A 30 -1.26 1.64 -3.75
CA LYS A 30 -2.00 1.35 -4.98
C LYS A 30 -1.07 1.24 -6.19
N ASN A 31 -0.17 2.22 -6.36
CA ASN A 31 0.80 2.23 -7.46
C ASN A 31 1.76 1.03 -7.39
N PHE A 32 2.20 0.66 -6.20
CA PHE A 32 3.02 -0.55 -5.99
C PHE A 32 2.27 -1.83 -6.39
N LEU A 33 1.00 -1.96 -6.00
CA LEU A 33 0.16 -3.12 -6.35
C LEU A 33 -0.03 -3.24 -7.87
N MET A 34 -0.28 -2.13 -8.54
CA MET A 34 -0.35 -2.09 -10.00
C MET A 34 1.00 -2.41 -10.66
N PHE A 35 2.11 -1.96 -10.08
CA PHE A 35 3.46 -2.27 -10.56
C PHE A 35 3.78 -3.77 -10.48
N VAL A 36 3.33 -4.47 -9.43
CA VAL A 36 3.52 -5.93 -9.30
C VAL A 36 2.52 -6.76 -10.10
N GLY A 37 1.58 -6.11 -10.81
CA GLY A 37 0.73 -6.73 -11.81
C GLY A 37 -0.75 -6.89 -11.44
N LEU A 38 -1.22 -6.27 -10.35
CA LEU A 38 -2.66 -6.21 -10.06
C LEU A 38 -3.36 -5.23 -11.01
N ASP A 39 -4.61 -5.53 -11.36
CA ASP A 39 -5.43 -4.54 -12.04
C ASP A 39 -5.83 -3.39 -11.09
N ALA A 40 -6.33 -2.29 -11.66
CA ALA A 40 -6.64 -1.10 -10.87
C ALA A 40 -7.76 -1.34 -9.83
N ASN A 41 -8.72 -2.21 -10.13
CA ASN A 41 -9.84 -2.50 -9.22
C ASN A 41 -9.39 -3.42 -8.08
N GLU A 42 -8.57 -4.42 -8.39
CA GLU A 42 -7.93 -5.29 -7.40
C GLU A 42 -7.04 -4.48 -6.46
N ALA A 43 -6.24 -3.56 -7.01
CA ALA A 43 -5.38 -2.68 -6.21
C ALA A 43 -6.20 -1.75 -5.29
N GLU A 44 -7.33 -1.20 -5.77
CA GLU A 44 -8.23 -0.40 -4.93
C GLU A 44 -8.84 -1.21 -3.78
N LEU A 45 -9.25 -2.44 -4.05
CA LEU A 45 -9.82 -3.33 -3.05
C LEU A 45 -8.80 -3.65 -1.94
N GLU A 46 -7.56 -3.99 -2.33
CA GLU A 46 -6.46 -4.26 -1.39
C GLU A 46 -6.10 -3.03 -0.54
N VAL A 47 -6.11 -1.84 -1.12
CA VAL A 47 -5.90 -0.58 -0.38
C VAL A 47 -7.04 -0.36 0.63
N ALA A 48 -8.30 -0.61 0.24
CA ALA A 48 -9.44 -0.49 1.15
C ALA A 48 -9.35 -1.47 2.34
N TYR A 49 -8.91 -2.72 2.09
CA TYR A 49 -8.65 -3.69 3.16
C TYR A 49 -7.54 -3.23 4.10
N PHE A 50 -6.45 -2.68 3.55
CA PHE A 50 -5.36 -2.14 4.35
C PHE A 50 -5.81 -0.95 5.21
N MET A 51 -6.59 -0.02 4.65
CA MET A 51 -7.15 1.12 5.40
C MET A 51 -8.01 0.64 6.57
N ASN A 52 -8.95 -0.27 6.33
CA ASN A 52 -9.82 -0.80 7.40
C ASN A 52 -9.01 -1.51 8.49
N ALA A 53 -8.02 -2.33 8.10
CA ALA A 53 -7.17 -3.01 9.08
C ALA A 53 -6.34 -2.04 9.93
N VAL A 54 -5.93 -0.89 9.39
CA VAL A 54 -5.23 0.16 10.16
C VAL A 54 -6.20 0.84 11.13
N PHE A 55 -7.39 1.21 10.68
CA PHE A 55 -8.40 1.85 11.54
C PHE A 55 -8.86 0.91 12.67
N ASP A 56 -9.11 -0.37 12.39
CA ASP A 56 -9.50 -1.36 13.39
C ASP A 56 -8.41 -1.63 14.45
N THR A 57 -7.15 -1.30 14.16
CA THR A 57 -6.03 -1.43 15.13
C THR A 57 -5.76 -0.17 15.94
N LEU A 58 -6.40 0.95 15.59
CA LEU A 58 -6.25 2.23 16.28
C LEU A 58 -7.39 2.49 17.29
N ASP A 59 -8.44 1.67 17.27
CA ASP A 59 -9.52 1.59 18.28
C ASP A 59 -9.15 0.55 19.37
#